data_AF-U2L377-F1
#
_entry.id   AF-U2L377-F1
#
_cell.length_a   1.000
_cell.length_b   1.000
_cell.length_c   1.000
_cell.angle_alpha   90.00
_cell.angle_beta   90.00
_cell.angle_gamma   90.00
#
_symmetry.space_group_name_H-M   'P 1'
#
loop_
_entity.id
_entity.type
_entity.pdbx_description
1 polymer ?
#
loop_
_entity_poly.entity_id
_entity_poly.type
_entity_poly.pdbx_seq_one_letter_code
_entity_poly.pdbx_strand_id
1 'polypeptide(L)'
;MNRKFFIALFLSVVVGTQVLLAQAKREFRGAWIQCVNGQFLGLGKDRMQQVLRSQLDEMQKDGVNAIIFQVRPECDALYASPYEPWSRFLTGQQGLPPQPYWDPLAWMIDECHKRGMELHAWINPFRAKTKTTNNLSSNHIAIKKPGSVFAYDGQLILNPGLPENRNYICKIATDIVRRYDVDGFHIDDYFYPYPAAGQTIADDREYSLYNNGLKDRGDWRRYNVNLFMKQLSDSIHAVKPWVKFGVSPFGIYRNKSVSPIGSNTKGLQNYDDLYADVLLWVNNGWVDYCVPQIYWQIGHPTADYEELARWWDKYAGKRPLFIGEDVERTVKYADLQNPNSHQLNAKRRLHNTLPHVNGTVLWYAKNFCDNIGNYATAMRNGYWKYPALQPKMPFIDDKAPKKPKHVKPIWTDDGYVLFWNAPRGKKWNDIAVKYVVYRFDKGEHINTEDASKIVAITPRTFYKLPYEDGKKKYVYAITSLDRMSNESRVAKKKIKL
;
A
#
# COMPACT_ATOMS: atom_id res chain seq x y z
N MET A 1 -10.79 61.75 -45.59
CA MET A 1 -10.09 61.94 -44.30
C MET A 1 -10.53 60.83 -43.35
N ASN A 2 -9.62 59.89 -43.07
CA ASN A 2 -9.56 58.90 -41.98
C ASN A 2 -10.85 58.22 -41.46
N ARG A 3 -10.96 56.91 -41.71
CA ARG A 3 -11.02 55.85 -40.66
C ARG A 3 -11.36 54.49 -41.28
N LYS A 4 -10.37 53.60 -41.40
CA LYS A 4 -10.59 52.16 -41.36
C LYS A 4 -9.76 51.61 -40.21
N PHE A 5 -10.46 51.20 -39.16
CA PHE A 5 -9.90 50.53 -37.98
C PHE A 5 -9.35 49.17 -38.40
N PHE A 6 -8.04 48.96 -38.26
CA PHE A 6 -7.47 47.62 -38.17
C PHE A 6 -7.52 47.20 -36.71
N ILE A 7 -8.43 46.29 -36.38
CA ILE A 7 -8.43 45.58 -35.09
C ILE A 7 -7.43 44.43 -35.26
N ALA A 8 -6.24 44.60 -34.69
CA ALA A 8 -5.30 43.50 -34.51
C ALA A 8 -5.80 42.64 -33.34
N LEU A 9 -6.40 41.49 -33.66
CA LEU A 9 -6.82 40.50 -32.68
C LEU A 9 -5.55 39.81 -32.15
N PHE A 10 -5.03 40.26 -31.01
CA PHE A 10 -3.99 39.57 -30.26
C PHE A 10 -4.59 38.25 -29.71
N LEU A 11 -4.39 37.15 -30.44
CA LEU A 11 -4.62 35.81 -29.92
C LEU A 11 -3.58 35.55 -28.82
N SER A 12 -3.96 35.88 -27.58
CA SER A 12 -3.22 35.44 -26.40
C SER A 12 -3.53 33.95 -26.22
N VAL A 13 -2.71 33.11 -26.85
CA VAL A 13 -2.65 31.69 -26.50
C VAL A 13 -2.13 31.61 -25.07
N VAL A 14 -3.05 31.54 -24.10
CA VAL A 14 -2.73 31.09 -22.76
C VAL A 14 -2.39 29.61 -22.88
N VAL A 15 -1.14 29.31 -23.22
CA VAL A 15 -0.56 28.00 -22.92
C VAL A 15 -0.57 27.93 -21.41
N GLY A 16 -1.54 27.20 -20.86
CA GLY A 16 -1.53 26.82 -19.45
C GLY A 16 -0.22 26.07 -19.20
N THR A 17 0.79 26.79 -18.72
CA THR A 17 2.03 26.21 -18.24
C THR A 17 1.64 25.38 -17.02
N GLN A 18 1.40 24.09 -17.24
CA GLN A 18 1.40 23.13 -16.16
C GLN A 18 2.81 23.21 -15.58
N VAL A 19 2.95 23.91 -14.46
CA VAL A 19 4.14 23.81 -13.63
C VAL A 19 4.15 22.36 -13.14
N LEU A 20 4.85 21.50 -13.89
CA LEU A 20 5.21 20.16 -13.45
C LEU A 20 6.13 20.37 -12.26
N LEU A 21 5.56 20.32 -11.05
CA LEU A 21 6.35 20.21 -9.84
C LEU A 21 7.30 19.03 -10.01
N ALA A 22 8.57 19.23 -9.62
CA ALA A 22 9.56 18.16 -9.67
C ALA A 22 9.03 16.97 -8.86
N GLN A 23 9.12 15.76 -9.45
CA GLN A 23 8.62 14.55 -8.80
C GLN A 23 9.31 14.35 -7.44
N ALA A 24 8.51 14.08 -6.41
CA ALA A 24 9.05 13.73 -5.10
C ALA A 24 9.93 12.46 -5.19
N LYS A 25 11.09 12.51 -4.53
CA LYS A 25 11.98 11.35 -4.40
C LYS A 25 11.37 10.23 -3.55
N ARG A 26 10.49 10.57 -2.60
CA ARG A 26 9.90 9.65 -1.65
C ARG A 26 8.39 9.68 -1.76
N GLU A 27 7.81 8.54 -2.09
CA GLU A 27 6.37 8.39 -2.29
C GLU A 27 6.01 6.91 -2.20
N PHE A 28 5.00 6.58 -1.40
CA PHE A 28 4.45 5.23 -1.37
C PHE A 28 3.51 5.04 -2.57
N ARG A 29 3.84 4.10 -3.45
CA ARG A 29 3.10 3.82 -4.69
C ARG A 29 2.61 2.40 -4.62
N GLY A 30 1.46 2.22 -3.98
CA GLY A 30 0.88 0.92 -3.66
C GLY A 30 -0.15 0.45 -4.68
N ALA A 31 -0.35 -0.87 -4.76
CA ALA A 31 -1.50 -1.46 -5.45
C ALA A 31 -2.02 -2.69 -4.70
N TRP A 32 -3.35 -2.83 -4.60
CA TRP A 32 -3.98 -4.01 -3.99
C TRP A 32 -4.17 -5.13 -5.01
N ILE A 33 -3.70 -6.33 -4.67
CA ILE A 33 -4.02 -7.56 -5.38
C ILE A 33 -4.88 -8.43 -4.45
N GLN A 34 -6.17 -8.50 -4.75
CA GLN A 34 -7.14 -9.30 -4.00
C GLN A 34 -7.30 -10.70 -4.57
N CYS A 35 -7.62 -11.70 -3.75
CA CYS A 35 -8.04 -13.02 -4.23
C CYS A 35 -9.56 -13.24 -4.09
N VAL A 36 -10.21 -12.50 -3.19
CA VAL A 36 -11.61 -12.72 -2.78
C VAL A 36 -12.63 -12.51 -3.91
N ASN A 37 -12.27 -11.78 -4.96
CA ASN A 37 -13.09 -11.64 -6.17
C ASN A 37 -13.08 -12.88 -7.08
N GLY A 38 -12.33 -13.93 -6.72
CA GLY A 38 -12.25 -15.17 -7.48
C GLY A 38 -11.32 -15.13 -8.69
N GLN A 39 -10.51 -14.09 -8.87
CA GLN A 39 -9.68 -13.94 -10.08
C GLN A 39 -8.65 -15.06 -10.30
N PHE A 40 -8.34 -15.84 -9.27
CA PHE A 40 -7.39 -16.95 -9.34
C PHE A 40 -8.06 -18.33 -9.41
N LEU A 41 -9.39 -18.40 -9.27
CA LEU A 41 -10.14 -19.66 -9.28
C LEU A 41 -9.93 -20.39 -10.61
N GLY A 42 -9.48 -21.63 -10.54
CA GLY A 42 -9.34 -22.51 -11.70
C GLY A 42 -8.13 -22.22 -12.59
N LEU A 43 -7.28 -21.24 -12.28
CA LEU A 43 -6.09 -20.95 -13.10
C LEU A 43 -5.00 -22.03 -12.97
N GLY A 44 -4.86 -22.63 -11.78
CA GLY A 44 -3.71 -23.46 -11.44
C GLY A 44 -2.42 -22.65 -11.28
N LYS A 45 -1.35 -23.32 -10.84
CA LYS A 45 -0.06 -22.68 -10.49
C LYS A 45 0.52 -21.85 -11.63
N ASP A 46 0.80 -22.47 -12.77
CA ASP A 46 1.63 -21.84 -13.81
C ASP A 46 0.93 -20.63 -14.44
N ARG A 47 -0.39 -20.73 -14.67
CA ARG A 47 -1.17 -19.61 -15.19
C ARG A 47 -1.30 -18.49 -14.18
N MET A 48 -1.54 -18.79 -12.90
CA MET A 48 -1.59 -17.77 -11.85
C MET A 48 -0.24 -17.05 -11.72
N GLN A 49 0.88 -17.78 -11.73
CA GLN A 49 2.22 -17.19 -11.69
C GLN A 49 2.49 -16.33 -12.94
N GLN A 50 2.06 -16.75 -14.13
CA GLN A 50 2.19 -15.95 -15.35
C GLN A 50 1.40 -14.64 -15.25
N VAL A 51 0.14 -14.70 -14.81
CA VAL A 51 -0.74 -13.52 -14.65
C VAL A 51 -0.13 -12.55 -13.64
N LEU A 52 0.25 -13.04 -12.46
CA LEU A 52 0.84 -12.21 -11.41
C LEU A 52 2.16 -11.59 -11.86
N ARG A 53 3.04 -12.37 -12.52
CA ARG A 53 4.31 -11.85 -13.03
C ARG A 53 4.10 -10.72 -14.03
N SER A 54 3.17 -10.89 -14.96
CA SER A 54 2.80 -9.86 -15.95
C SER A 54 2.29 -8.59 -15.27
N GLN A 55 1.41 -8.73 -14.27
CA GLN A 55 0.91 -7.58 -13.51
C GLN A 55 2.04 -6.86 -12.76
N LEU A 56 2.95 -7.61 -12.12
CA LEU A 56 4.11 -7.02 -11.43
C LEU A 56 5.06 -6.31 -12.39
N ASP A 57 5.28 -6.86 -13.59
CA ASP A 57 6.13 -6.24 -14.62
C ASP A 57 5.53 -4.92 -15.13
N GLU A 58 4.23 -4.87 -15.42
CA GLU A 58 3.58 -3.62 -15.85
C GLU A 58 3.55 -2.59 -14.73
N MET A 59 3.15 -2.99 -13.51
CA MET A 59 3.15 -2.09 -12.36
C MET A 59 4.54 -1.51 -12.07
N GLN A 60 5.61 -2.29 -12.23
CA GLN A 60 6.98 -1.79 -12.09
C GLN A 60 7.28 -0.69 -13.11
N LYS A 61 6.93 -0.93 -14.38
CA LYS A 61 7.12 0.04 -15.48
C LYS A 61 6.33 1.31 -15.24
N ASP A 62 5.15 1.19 -14.63
CA ASP A 62 4.28 2.32 -14.32
C ASP A 62 4.65 3.05 -13.03
N GLY A 63 5.64 2.55 -12.27
CA GLY A 63 6.23 3.23 -11.13
C GLY A 63 5.75 2.76 -9.76
N VAL A 64 4.92 1.71 -9.67
CA VAL A 64 4.50 1.08 -8.41
C VAL A 64 5.73 0.51 -7.68
N ASN A 65 5.81 0.74 -6.38
CA ASN A 65 6.93 0.31 -5.54
C ASN A 65 6.53 -0.54 -4.32
N ALA A 66 5.22 -0.78 -4.11
CA ALA A 66 4.71 -1.67 -3.07
C ALA A 66 3.45 -2.41 -3.53
N ILE A 67 3.36 -3.69 -3.17
CA ILE A 67 2.21 -4.55 -3.45
C ILE A 67 1.57 -4.96 -2.14
N ILE A 68 0.26 -4.76 -2.03
CA ILE A 68 -0.54 -5.22 -0.91
C ILE A 68 -1.33 -6.46 -1.37
N PHE A 69 -0.85 -7.64 -1.00
CA PHE A 69 -1.36 -8.92 -1.50
C PHE A 69 -2.26 -9.60 -0.47
N GLN A 70 -3.49 -9.92 -0.86
CA GLN A 70 -4.44 -10.59 0.03
C GLN A 70 -4.01 -12.04 0.29
N VAL A 71 -3.56 -12.33 1.50
CA VAL A 71 -3.09 -13.67 1.90
C VAL A 71 -4.11 -14.43 2.77
N ARG A 72 -5.06 -13.71 3.37
CA ARG A 72 -6.09 -14.27 4.24
C ARG A 72 -7.44 -13.58 4.01
N PRO A 73 -8.26 -14.04 3.05
CA PRO A 73 -9.55 -13.43 2.73
C PRO A 73 -10.68 -13.80 3.70
N GLU A 74 -10.71 -15.02 4.24
CA GLU A 74 -11.81 -15.51 5.08
C GLU A 74 -11.40 -16.60 6.10
N CYS A 75 -10.42 -16.33 6.97
CA CYS A 75 -9.84 -17.32 7.91
C CYS A 75 -9.25 -18.57 7.22
N ASP A 76 -8.75 -18.37 6.01
CA ASP A 76 -8.06 -19.32 5.16
C ASP A 76 -6.76 -18.67 4.62
N ALA A 77 -5.89 -19.47 3.98
CA ALA A 77 -4.52 -19.04 3.67
C ALA A 77 -4.16 -19.23 2.20
N LEU A 78 -3.60 -18.18 1.59
CA LEU A 78 -2.87 -18.26 0.31
C LEU A 78 -1.37 -18.50 0.55
N TYR A 79 -1.07 -19.33 1.55
CA TYR A 79 0.27 -19.72 1.97
C TYR A 79 0.17 -21.00 2.80
N ALA A 80 1.27 -21.72 2.98
CA ALA A 80 1.27 -22.92 3.80
C ALA A 80 1.11 -22.54 5.28
N SER A 81 -0.10 -22.70 5.83
CA SER A 81 -0.41 -22.40 7.23
C SER A 81 -0.59 -23.68 8.05
N PRO A 82 0.03 -23.80 9.23
CA PRO A 82 -0.26 -24.89 10.16
C PRO A 82 -1.56 -24.64 10.97
N TYR A 83 -2.17 -23.46 10.85
CA TYR A 83 -3.31 -23.04 11.67
C TYR A 83 -4.60 -22.90 10.87
N GLU A 84 -4.52 -22.44 9.63
CA GLU A 84 -5.67 -22.15 8.78
C GLU A 84 -5.70 -23.05 7.53
N PRO A 85 -6.90 -23.41 7.02
CA PRO A 85 -7.01 -24.16 5.78
C PRO A 85 -6.44 -23.37 4.60
N TRP A 86 -5.99 -24.09 3.58
CA TRP A 86 -5.73 -23.49 2.27
C TRP A 86 -6.98 -22.79 1.73
N SER A 87 -6.77 -21.66 1.08
CA SER A 87 -7.86 -20.85 0.57
C SER A 87 -8.56 -21.50 -0.61
N ARG A 88 -9.90 -21.48 -0.58
CA ARG A 88 -10.70 -21.92 -1.72
C ARG A 88 -10.49 -21.06 -2.95
N PHE A 89 -9.97 -19.83 -2.81
CA PHE A 89 -9.70 -18.94 -3.95
C PHE A 89 -8.55 -19.43 -4.84
N LEU A 90 -7.82 -20.46 -4.41
CA LEU A 90 -6.80 -21.13 -5.23
C LEU A 90 -7.35 -22.33 -6.01
N THR A 91 -8.16 -23.17 -5.36
CA THR A 91 -8.51 -24.52 -5.86
C THR A 91 -10.02 -24.74 -6.02
N GLY A 92 -10.86 -23.80 -5.59
CA GLY A 92 -12.31 -23.96 -5.49
C GLY A 92 -12.77 -24.58 -4.17
N GLN A 93 -11.88 -25.21 -3.39
CA GLN A 93 -12.21 -25.92 -2.14
C GLN A 93 -11.27 -25.52 -0.99
N GLN A 94 -11.83 -25.11 0.15
CA GLN A 94 -11.01 -24.81 1.33
C GLN A 94 -10.30 -26.07 1.84
N GLY A 95 -9.07 -25.90 2.32
CA GLY A 95 -8.26 -26.96 2.90
C GLY A 95 -7.43 -27.75 1.87
N LEU A 96 -7.71 -27.60 0.57
CA LEU A 96 -6.96 -28.28 -0.48
C LEU A 96 -5.76 -27.43 -0.93
N PRO A 97 -4.50 -27.89 -0.76
CA PRO A 97 -3.33 -27.20 -1.29
C PRO A 97 -3.35 -27.14 -2.83
N PRO A 98 -2.75 -26.10 -3.45
CA PRO A 98 -2.63 -26.04 -4.90
C PRO A 98 -1.81 -27.21 -5.45
N GLN A 99 -2.18 -27.70 -6.64
CA GLN A 99 -1.46 -28.78 -7.33
C GLN A 99 -1.08 -28.34 -8.77
N PRO A 100 0.19 -28.50 -9.19
CA PRO A 100 1.34 -28.91 -8.38
C PRO A 100 1.63 -27.94 -7.23
N TYR A 101 2.20 -28.45 -6.14
CA TYR A 101 2.45 -27.67 -4.93
C TYR A 101 3.25 -26.38 -5.20
N TRP A 102 2.82 -25.31 -4.54
CA TRP A 102 3.55 -24.06 -4.37
C TRP A 102 2.93 -23.23 -3.24
N ASP A 103 3.72 -22.29 -2.70
CA ASP A 103 3.27 -21.32 -1.70
C ASP A 103 3.14 -19.94 -2.38
N PRO A 104 1.91 -19.42 -2.57
CA PRO A 104 1.69 -18.15 -3.26
C PRO A 104 2.30 -16.94 -2.56
N LEU A 105 2.27 -16.87 -1.22
CA LEU A 105 2.90 -15.76 -0.49
C LEU A 105 4.41 -15.77 -0.64
N ALA A 106 5.07 -16.92 -0.47
CA ALA A 106 6.52 -17.01 -0.66
C ALA A 106 6.92 -16.58 -2.07
N TRP A 107 6.19 -17.07 -3.08
CA TRP A 107 6.45 -16.70 -4.47
C TRP A 107 6.24 -15.20 -4.75
N MET A 108 5.18 -14.60 -4.19
CA MET A 108 4.91 -13.17 -4.35
C MET A 108 6.00 -12.29 -3.72
N ILE A 109 6.56 -12.69 -2.57
CA ILE A 109 7.69 -12.00 -1.93
C ILE A 109 8.88 -11.99 -2.87
N ASP A 110 9.29 -13.16 -3.35
CA ASP A 110 10.44 -13.31 -4.23
C ASP A 110 10.29 -12.47 -5.50
N GLU A 111 9.11 -12.50 -6.13
CA GLU A 111 8.86 -11.75 -7.36
C GLU A 111 8.79 -10.22 -7.15
N CYS A 112 8.25 -9.75 -6.02
CA CYS A 112 8.26 -8.33 -5.68
C CYS A 112 9.70 -7.85 -5.39
N HIS A 113 10.46 -8.62 -4.59
CA HIS A 113 11.82 -8.26 -4.20
C HIS A 113 12.79 -8.26 -5.39
N LYS A 114 12.65 -9.18 -6.35
CA LYS A 114 13.39 -9.15 -7.63
C LYS A 114 13.19 -7.84 -8.40
N ARG A 115 12.02 -7.23 -8.26
CA ARG A 115 11.64 -5.95 -8.88
C ARG A 115 11.91 -4.73 -8.01
N GLY A 116 12.48 -4.93 -6.81
CA GLY A 116 12.72 -3.87 -5.83
C GLY A 116 11.46 -3.34 -5.14
N MET A 117 10.30 -3.97 -5.38
CA MET A 117 9.04 -3.63 -4.71
C MET A 117 9.00 -4.21 -3.30
N GLU A 118 8.25 -3.56 -2.42
CA GLU A 118 7.86 -4.12 -1.12
C GLU A 118 6.64 -5.03 -1.28
N LEU A 119 6.55 -6.09 -0.46
CA LEU A 119 5.33 -6.88 -0.30
C LEU A 119 4.74 -6.71 1.10
N HIS A 120 3.49 -6.26 1.15
CA HIS A 120 2.70 -6.14 2.36
C HIS A 120 1.65 -7.26 2.37
N ALA A 121 1.73 -8.15 3.38
CA ALA A 121 0.75 -9.22 3.54
C ALA A 121 -0.58 -8.65 4.07
N TRP A 122 -1.64 -8.75 3.26
CA TRP A 122 -2.97 -8.27 3.60
C TRP A 122 -3.86 -9.39 4.12
N ILE A 123 -4.39 -9.19 5.32
CA ILE A 123 -5.42 -10.06 5.89
C ILE A 123 -6.74 -9.30 6.05
N ASN A 124 -7.85 -10.00 5.85
CA ASN A 124 -9.08 -9.64 6.52
C ASN A 124 -9.01 -10.23 7.94
N PRO A 125 -9.12 -9.43 9.02
CA PRO A 125 -8.91 -9.93 10.38
C PRO A 125 -10.08 -10.77 10.89
N PHE A 126 -11.33 -10.30 10.74
CA PHE A 126 -12.48 -10.91 11.41
C PHE A 126 -13.37 -11.77 10.51
N ARG A 127 -13.33 -11.60 9.18
CA ARG A 127 -14.13 -12.45 8.28
C ARG A 127 -13.66 -13.90 8.38
N ALA A 128 -14.58 -14.78 8.76
CA ALA A 128 -14.37 -16.22 8.82
C ALA A 128 -15.03 -16.97 7.67
N LYS A 129 -16.00 -16.35 6.99
CA LYS A 129 -16.69 -16.95 5.84
C LYS A 129 -17.38 -15.85 5.04
N THR A 130 -17.16 -15.79 3.74
CA THR A 130 -17.93 -14.95 2.80
C THR A 130 -19.33 -15.53 2.52
N LYS A 131 -20.20 -14.75 1.90
CA LYS A 131 -21.53 -15.22 1.46
C LYS A 131 -21.46 -16.35 0.43
N THR A 132 -20.38 -16.40 -0.35
CA THR A 132 -20.21 -17.36 -1.47
C THR A 132 -19.47 -18.63 -1.06
N THR A 133 -19.04 -18.73 0.19
CA THR A 133 -18.38 -19.92 0.73
C THR A 133 -19.43 -20.87 1.29
N ASN A 134 -19.64 -22.02 0.64
CA ASN A 134 -20.70 -22.95 1.04
C ASN A 134 -20.20 -24.03 2.01
N ASN A 135 -18.91 -24.40 1.92
CA ASN A 135 -18.31 -25.46 2.72
C ASN A 135 -17.07 -24.95 3.43
N LEU A 136 -16.95 -25.28 4.73
CA LEU A 136 -15.77 -24.99 5.54
C LEU A 136 -14.97 -26.27 5.73
N SER A 137 -13.64 -26.15 5.67
CA SER A 137 -12.75 -27.27 5.97
C SER A 137 -12.92 -27.73 7.43
N SER A 138 -12.72 -29.02 7.70
CA SER A 138 -12.82 -29.60 9.06
C SER A 138 -11.87 -28.95 10.06
N ASN A 139 -10.75 -28.41 9.57
CA ASN A 139 -9.78 -27.71 10.40
C ASN A 139 -10.05 -26.20 10.59
N HIS A 140 -11.12 -25.65 10.02
CA HIS A 140 -11.48 -24.23 10.06
C HIS A 140 -11.90 -23.76 11.46
N ILE A 141 -11.59 -22.51 11.82
CA ILE A 141 -11.84 -21.99 13.18
C ILE A 141 -13.32 -22.03 13.59
N ALA A 142 -14.23 -21.69 12.69
CA ALA A 142 -15.67 -21.75 12.94
C ALA A 142 -16.20 -23.19 13.15
N ILE A 143 -15.46 -24.21 12.66
CA ILE A 143 -15.80 -25.63 12.90
C ILE A 143 -15.20 -26.09 14.23
N LYS A 144 -13.92 -25.79 14.47
CA LYS A 144 -13.24 -26.18 15.71
C LYS A 144 -13.77 -25.47 16.96
N LYS A 145 -14.24 -24.23 16.80
CA LYS A 145 -14.72 -23.35 17.87
C LYS A 145 -15.94 -22.57 17.38
N PRO A 146 -17.13 -23.18 17.29
CA PRO A 146 -18.33 -22.52 16.77
C PRO A 146 -18.71 -21.26 17.57
N GLY A 147 -18.45 -21.24 18.88
CA GLY A 147 -18.68 -20.06 19.72
C GLY A 147 -17.72 -18.88 19.48
N SER A 148 -16.71 -19.03 18.63
CA SER A 148 -15.81 -17.93 18.24
C SER A 148 -16.42 -17.01 17.18
N VAL A 149 -17.48 -17.41 16.49
CA VAL A 149 -18.07 -16.64 15.40
C VAL A 149 -19.54 -16.32 15.65
N PHE A 150 -20.03 -15.26 15.02
CA PHE A 150 -21.47 -15.03 14.83
C PHE A 150 -21.81 -14.94 13.34
N ALA A 151 -23.04 -15.32 13.00
CA ALA A 151 -23.57 -15.17 11.65
C ALA A 151 -24.08 -13.74 11.43
N TYR A 152 -23.83 -13.19 10.24
CA TYR A 152 -24.31 -11.86 9.88
C TYR A 152 -24.39 -11.74 8.36
N ASP A 153 -25.59 -11.44 7.82
CA ASP A 153 -25.80 -11.20 6.39
C ASP A 153 -25.16 -12.29 5.48
N GLY A 154 -25.38 -13.56 5.81
CA GLY A 154 -24.84 -14.72 5.07
C GLY A 154 -23.34 -15.01 5.29
N GLN A 155 -22.65 -14.19 6.07
CA GLN A 155 -21.25 -14.36 6.46
C GLN A 155 -21.11 -15.01 7.85
N LEU A 156 -19.90 -15.45 8.17
CA LEU A 156 -19.47 -15.69 9.56
C LEU A 156 -18.34 -14.71 9.90
N ILE A 157 -18.42 -14.12 11.09
CA ILE A 157 -17.48 -13.11 11.58
C ILE A 157 -16.94 -13.60 12.93
N LEU A 158 -15.61 -13.64 13.07
CA LEU A 158 -14.95 -13.80 14.37
C LEU A 158 -15.38 -12.65 15.27
N ASN A 159 -15.99 -12.97 16.42
CA ASN A 159 -16.50 -11.95 17.33
C ASN A 159 -15.33 -11.11 17.91
N PRO A 160 -15.23 -9.80 17.60
CA PRO A 160 -14.15 -8.96 18.12
C PRO A 160 -14.19 -8.79 19.66
N GLY A 161 -15.36 -9.00 20.27
CA GLY A 161 -15.59 -8.96 21.70
C GLY A 161 -14.95 -10.11 22.49
N LEU A 162 -14.46 -11.15 21.80
CA LEU A 162 -13.76 -12.28 22.43
C LEU A 162 -12.24 -12.08 22.44
N PRO A 163 -11.58 -12.03 23.62
CA PRO A 163 -10.12 -11.98 23.71
C PRO A 163 -9.42 -13.11 22.95
N GLU A 164 -9.99 -14.31 22.93
CA GLU A 164 -9.43 -15.48 22.25
C GLU A 164 -9.33 -15.28 20.74
N ASN A 165 -10.28 -14.56 20.15
CA ASN A 165 -10.26 -14.27 18.71
C ASN A 165 -9.17 -13.26 18.37
N ARG A 166 -8.96 -12.23 19.20
CA ARG A 166 -7.84 -11.30 19.03
C ARG A 166 -6.50 -12.02 19.13
N ASN A 167 -6.35 -12.88 20.13
CA ASN A 167 -5.15 -13.71 20.33
C ASN A 167 -4.92 -14.65 19.14
N TYR A 168 -5.99 -15.26 18.60
CA TYR A 168 -5.91 -16.12 17.43
C TYR A 168 -5.41 -15.34 16.19
N ILE A 169 -5.97 -14.17 15.90
CA ILE A 169 -5.53 -13.35 14.76
C ILE A 169 -4.07 -12.89 14.94
N CYS A 170 -3.67 -12.48 16.15
CA CYS A 170 -2.27 -12.14 16.44
C CYS A 170 -1.33 -13.34 16.25
N LYS A 171 -1.77 -14.56 16.59
CA LYS A 171 -1.03 -15.80 16.33
C LYS A 171 -0.83 -16.03 14.82
N ILE A 172 -1.85 -15.78 14.00
CA ILE A 172 -1.72 -15.87 12.54
C ILE A 172 -0.76 -14.80 12.00
N ALA A 173 -0.88 -13.56 12.46
CA ALA A 173 0.00 -12.48 12.04
C ALA A 173 1.47 -12.76 12.40
N THR A 174 1.75 -13.20 13.62
CA THR A 174 3.11 -13.55 14.07
C THR A 174 3.69 -14.74 13.30
N ASP A 175 2.87 -15.72 12.92
CA ASP A 175 3.29 -16.83 12.07
C ASP A 175 3.73 -16.36 10.68
N ILE A 176 2.93 -15.53 10.03
CA ILE A 176 3.26 -14.92 8.73
C ILE A 176 4.56 -14.13 8.85
N VAL A 177 4.64 -13.20 9.81
CA VAL A 177 5.79 -12.32 9.99
C VAL A 177 7.05 -13.14 10.30
N ARG A 178 6.96 -14.20 11.09
CA ARG A 178 8.11 -15.04 11.45
C ARG A 178 8.65 -15.81 10.25
N ARG A 179 7.78 -16.41 9.44
CA ARG A 179 8.18 -17.37 8.39
C ARG A 179 8.45 -16.71 7.04
N TYR A 180 7.84 -15.57 6.76
CA TYR A 180 7.91 -14.92 5.44
C TYR A 180 8.65 -13.58 5.52
N ASP A 181 9.42 -13.25 4.49
CA ASP A 181 10.17 -12.00 4.41
C ASP A 181 9.33 -10.83 3.90
N VAL A 182 8.18 -10.59 4.54
CA VAL A 182 7.30 -9.47 4.23
C VAL A 182 7.94 -8.15 4.67
N ASP A 183 7.67 -7.08 3.92
CA ASP A 183 8.09 -5.71 4.25
C ASP A 183 7.03 -4.99 5.10
N GLY A 184 5.78 -5.39 4.95
CA GLY A 184 4.66 -4.86 5.70
C GLY A 184 3.57 -5.89 5.99
N PHE A 185 2.71 -5.51 6.93
CA PHE A 185 1.50 -6.22 7.28
C PHE A 185 0.33 -5.25 7.16
N HIS A 186 -0.77 -5.69 6.57
CA HIS A 186 -1.88 -4.82 6.22
C HIS A 186 -3.21 -5.43 6.62
N ILE A 187 -4.11 -4.58 7.12
CA ILE A 187 -5.53 -4.90 7.24
C ILE A 187 -6.34 -3.85 6.50
N ASP A 188 -7.48 -4.26 5.97
CA ASP A 188 -8.45 -3.40 5.29
C ASP A 188 -9.49 -2.85 6.29
N ASP A 189 -10.70 -2.59 5.81
CA ASP A 189 -11.76 -1.83 6.45
C ASP A 189 -12.80 -2.70 7.20
N TYR A 190 -12.60 -4.02 7.26
CA TYR A 190 -13.54 -4.94 7.91
C TYR A 190 -13.18 -5.19 9.37
N PHE A 191 -13.84 -4.46 10.27
CA PHE A 191 -13.77 -4.63 11.73
C PHE A 191 -14.99 -5.41 12.22
N TYR A 192 -15.99 -4.70 12.75
CA TYR A 192 -17.37 -5.21 12.79
C TYR A 192 -17.98 -5.15 11.39
N PRO A 193 -19.02 -5.96 11.11
CA PRO A 193 -19.58 -6.03 9.77
C PRO A 193 -20.30 -4.72 9.42
N TYR A 194 -20.27 -4.40 8.13
CA TYR A 194 -21.04 -3.29 7.56
C TYR A 194 -22.52 -3.43 7.91
N PRO A 195 -23.22 -2.34 8.29
CA PRO A 195 -24.66 -2.37 8.54
C PRO A 195 -25.43 -2.96 7.35
N ALA A 196 -26.29 -3.93 7.63
CA ALA A 196 -27.14 -4.59 6.65
C ALA A 196 -28.58 -4.56 7.17
N ALA A 197 -29.54 -4.26 6.29
CA ALA A 197 -30.93 -4.10 6.67
C ALA A 197 -31.48 -5.36 7.34
N GLY A 198 -32.15 -5.19 8.49
CA GLY A 198 -32.72 -6.29 9.27
C GLY A 198 -31.71 -7.18 10.00
N GLN A 199 -30.41 -6.86 9.96
CA GLN A 199 -29.38 -7.63 10.67
C GLN A 199 -29.04 -6.97 12.00
N THR A 200 -28.81 -7.79 13.02
CA THR A 200 -28.31 -7.36 14.33
C THR A 200 -27.02 -8.11 14.63
N ILE A 201 -26.00 -7.39 15.12
CA ILE A 201 -24.75 -8.01 15.56
C ILE A 201 -25.03 -8.79 16.85
N ALA A 202 -24.91 -10.11 16.80
CA ALA A 202 -25.22 -11.02 17.90
C ALA A 202 -24.04 -11.13 18.88
N ASP A 203 -23.83 -10.08 19.69
CA ASP A 203 -22.75 -10.00 20.68
C ASP A 203 -23.23 -9.72 22.12
N ASP A 204 -24.51 -9.97 22.41
CA ASP A 204 -25.12 -9.75 23.73
C ASP A 204 -24.44 -10.51 24.85
N ARG A 205 -24.09 -11.78 24.59
CA ARG A 205 -23.41 -12.63 25.56
C ARG A 205 -22.03 -12.06 25.89
N GLU A 206 -21.25 -11.72 24.87
CA GLU A 206 -19.91 -11.17 25.03
C GLU A 206 -19.95 -9.80 25.71
N TYR A 207 -20.93 -8.96 25.38
CA TYR A 207 -21.13 -7.68 26.04
C TYR A 207 -21.42 -7.87 27.53
N SER A 208 -22.33 -8.79 27.89
CA SER A 208 -22.65 -9.06 29.30
C SER A 208 -21.46 -9.58 30.11
N LEU A 209 -20.58 -10.38 29.49
CA LEU A 209 -19.43 -10.99 30.15
C LEU A 209 -18.19 -10.07 30.20
N TYR A 210 -17.99 -9.26 29.16
CA TYR A 210 -16.73 -8.56 28.90
C TYR A 210 -16.91 -7.05 28.65
N ASN A 211 -17.98 -6.42 29.14
CA ASN A 211 -18.20 -4.97 28.94
C ASN A 211 -17.10 -4.07 29.53
N ASN A 212 -16.29 -4.58 30.47
CA ASN A 212 -15.22 -3.84 31.15
C ASN A 212 -15.69 -2.49 31.72
N GLY A 213 -16.94 -2.43 32.22
CA GLY A 213 -17.55 -1.22 32.78
C GLY A 213 -18.08 -0.20 31.75
N LEU A 214 -17.92 -0.45 30.45
CA LEU A 214 -18.48 0.39 29.39
C LEU A 214 -20.00 0.16 29.30
N LYS A 215 -20.77 1.24 29.49
CA LYS A 215 -22.23 1.22 29.47
C LYS A 215 -22.82 1.38 28.07
N ASP A 216 -22.10 2.07 27.19
CA ASP A 216 -22.46 2.17 25.77
C ASP A 216 -21.86 0.99 25.00
N ARG A 217 -22.71 0.29 24.25
CA ARG A 217 -22.28 -0.87 23.48
C ARG A 217 -21.38 -0.48 22.31
N GLY A 218 -21.59 0.69 21.70
CA GLY A 218 -20.72 1.18 20.63
C GLY A 218 -19.31 1.46 21.14
N ASP A 219 -19.17 2.07 22.32
CA ASP A 219 -17.89 2.28 22.99
C ASP A 219 -17.21 0.95 23.32
N TRP A 220 -17.96 -0.05 23.79
CA TRP A 220 -17.43 -1.39 24.03
C TRP A 220 -16.91 -2.06 22.75
N ARG A 221 -17.67 -1.98 21.65
CA ARG A 221 -17.21 -2.50 20.34
C ARG A 221 -15.94 -1.79 19.89
N ARG A 222 -15.89 -0.45 19.95
CA ARG A 222 -14.69 0.34 19.63
C ARG A 222 -13.51 -0.04 20.52
N TYR A 223 -13.74 -0.20 21.82
CA TYR A 223 -12.72 -0.61 22.77
C TYR A 223 -12.10 -1.96 22.38
N ASN A 224 -12.90 -2.95 21.98
CA ASN A 224 -12.39 -4.25 21.56
C ASN A 224 -11.56 -4.18 20.28
N VAL A 225 -11.98 -3.38 19.29
CA VAL A 225 -11.19 -3.14 18.07
C VAL A 225 -9.90 -2.40 18.41
N ASN A 226 -9.94 -1.39 19.29
CA ASN A 226 -8.77 -0.67 19.76
C ASN A 226 -7.76 -1.60 20.45
N LEU A 227 -8.22 -2.48 21.34
CA LEU A 227 -7.37 -3.51 21.95
C LEU A 227 -6.75 -4.42 20.90
N PHE A 228 -7.53 -4.88 19.91
CA PHE A 228 -7.03 -5.70 18.81
C PHE A 228 -5.92 -4.98 18.03
N MET A 229 -6.15 -3.73 17.63
CA MET A 229 -5.19 -2.96 16.86
C MET A 229 -3.86 -2.79 17.59
N LYS A 230 -3.92 -2.45 18.89
CA LYS A 230 -2.71 -2.38 19.71
C LYS A 230 -2.01 -3.73 19.83
N GLN A 231 -2.76 -4.79 20.15
CA GLN A 231 -2.21 -6.15 20.31
C GLN A 231 -1.55 -6.66 19.02
N LEU A 232 -2.16 -6.39 17.87
CA LEU A 232 -1.64 -6.79 16.56
C LEU A 232 -0.34 -6.04 16.24
N SER A 233 -0.31 -4.71 16.47
CA SER A 233 0.89 -3.89 16.34
C SER A 233 2.05 -4.42 17.19
N ASP A 234 1.82 -4.56 18.50
CA ASP A 234 2.81 -5.08 19.45
C ASP A 234 3.32 -6.46 19.02
N SER A 235 2.43 -7.34 18.54
CA SER A 235 2.76 -8.70 18.11
C SER A 235 3.64 -8.73 16.85
N ILE A 236 3.36 -7.88 15.86
CA ILE A 236 4.14 -7.80 14.62
C ILE A 236 5.56 -7.30 14.93
N HIS A 237 5.67 -6.18 15.64
CA HIS A 237 6.95 -5.54 15.92
C HIS A 237 7.82 -6.35 16.89
N ALA A 238 7.21 -7.15 17.78
CA ALA A 238 7.93 -8.10 18.63
C ALA A 238 8.64 -9.21 17.83
N VAL A 239 8.13 -9.58 16.65
CA VAL A 239 8.74 -10.62 15.80
C VAL A 239 9.75 -10.01 14.83
N LYS A 240 9.37 -8.94 14.11
CA LYS A 240 10.23 -8.21 13.18
C LYS A 240 9.96 -6.70 13.29
N PRO A 241 10.79 -5.94 14.02
CA PRO A 241 10.54 -4.51 14.27
C PRO A 241 10.43 -3.62 13.03
N TRP A 242 10.96 -4.08 11.89
CA TRP A 242 10.93 -3.34 10.62
C TRP A 242 9.67 -3.60 9.77
N VAL A 243 8.84 -4.58 10.14
CA VAL A 243 7.63 -4.89 9.36
C VAL A 243 6.60 -3.81 9.66
N LYS A 244 6.29 -3.01 8.63
CA LYS A 244 5.37 -1.88 8.73
C LYS A 244 3.95 -2.40 8.91
N PHE A 245 3.27 -2.04 9.98
CA PHE A 245 1.85 -2.35 10.16
C PHE A 245 0.98 -1.20 9.69
N GLY A 246 0.10 -1.43 8.71
CA GLY A 246 -0.83 -0.40 8.25
C GLY A 246 -2.26 -0.87 8.13
N VAL A 247 -3.15 0.11 8.07
CA VAL A 247 -4.60 -0.07 7.99
C VAL A 247 -5.16 0.72 6.83
N SER A 248 -6.09 0.13 6.07
CA SER A 248 -6.90 0.83 5.07
C SER A 248 -8.36 0.91 5.52
N PRO A 249 -8.73 1.93 6.31
CA PRO A 249 -10.10 2.08 6.79
C PRO A 249 -11.02 2.64 5.71
N PHE A 250 -12.33 2.60 5.96
CA PHE A 250 -13.31 3.26 5.11
C PHE A 250 -13.00 4.76 4.94
N GLY A 251 -13.42 5.39 3.84
CA GLY A 251 -12.99 6.76 3.55
C GLY A 251 -13.56 7.85 4.46
N ILE A 252 -14.71 7.61 5.11
CA ILE A 252 -15.32 8.57 6.05
C ILE A 252 -15.02 8.15 7.48
N TYR A 253 -14.34 9.00 8.26
CA TYR A 253 -14.15 8.75 9.69
C TYR A 253 -15.45 8.95 10.46
N ARG A 254 -16.00 10.17 10.40
CA ARG A 254 -17.29 10.60 10.95
C ARG A 254 -17.86 11.72 10.10
N ASN A 255 -19.18 11.82 10.04
CA ASN A 255 -19.92 12.90 9.40
C ASN A 255 -20.05 14.09 10.35
N LYS A 256 -20.03 15.30 9.78
CA LYS A 256 -20.19 16.56 10.53
C LYS A 256 -21.52 16.65 11.30
N SER A 257 -22.56 15.95 10.85
CA SER A 257 -23.87 15.93 11.51
C SER A 257 -23.88 15.24 12.87
N VAL A 258 -22.91 14.34 13.14
CA VAL A 258 -22.84 13.58 14.41
C VAL A 258 -21.58 13.90 15.22
N SER A 259 -20.61 14.61 14.63
CA SER A 259 -19.37 14.98 15.31
C SER A 259 -18.83 16.33 14.80
N PRO A 260 -18.42 17.26 15.70
CA PRO A 260 -17.87 18.55 15.29
C PRO A 260 -16.55 18.43 14.52
N ILE A 261 -15.82 17.33 14.69
CA ILE A 261 -14.60 17.04 13.93
C ILE A 261 -14.87 16.22 12.66
N GLY A 262 -16.13 15.89 12.36
CA GLY A 262 -16.49 15.10 11.18
C GLY A 262 -16.31 15.85 9.86
N SER A 263 -16.10 15.11 8.79
CA SER A 263 -16.06 15.63 7.41
C SER A 263 -17.46 16.05 6.95
N ASN A 264 -17.55 16.97 6.00
CA ASN A 264 -18.81 17.39 5.38
C ASN A 264 -19.38 16.31 4.44
N THR A 265 -19.74 15.16 5.02
CA THR A 265 -20.21 13.95 4.35
C THR A 265 -21.50 13.43 4.98
N LYS A 266 -22.15 12.48 4.29
CA LYS A 266 -23.46 11.91 4.68
C LYS A 266 -23.51 10.40 4.45
N GLY A 267 -22.40 9.69 4.67
CA GLY A 267 -22.26 8.26 4.39
C GLY A 267 -22.03 7.42 5.63
N LEU A 268 -21.74 6.13 5.41
CA LEU A 268 -21.21 5.22 6.43
C LEU A 268 -19.97 5.81 7.12
N GLN A 269 -19.73 5.49 8.39
CA GLN A 269 -18.65 6.06 9.20
C GLN A 269 -17.83 4.97 9.88
N ASN A 270 -16.50 5.08 9.84
CA ASN A 270 -15.63 4.15 10.56
C ASN A 270 -15.94 4.09 12.05
N TYR A 271 -16.02 5.25 12.72
CA TYR A 271 -16.11 5.31 14.17
C TYR A 271 -17.46 4.79 14.70
N ASP A 272 -18.53 5.16 13.99
CA ASP A 272 -19.91 4.94 14.46
C ASP A 272 -20.46 3.58 14.00
N ASP A 273 -20.21 3.20 12.74
CA ASP A 273 -20.86 2.03 12.13
C ASP A 273 -19.95 0.80 12.10
N LEU A 274 -18.63 1.01 11.92
CA LEU A 274 -17.63 -0.08 11.88
C LEU A 274 -16.84 -0.22 13.18
N TYR A 275 -17.08 0.68 14.14
CA TYR A 275 -16.42 0.75 15.46
C TYR A 275 -14.89 0.83 15.37
N ALA A 276 -14.41 1.57 14.37
CA ALA A 276 -13.00 1.77 14.06
C ALA A 276 -12.55 3.19 14.42
N ASP A 277 -11.88 3.35 15.55
CA ASP A 277 -11.29 4.64 15.97
C ASP A 277 -9.90 4.84 15.37
N VAL A 278 -9.87 5.07 14.05
CA VAL A 278 -8.64 5.20 13.27
C VAL A 278 -7.74 6.34 13.79
N LEU A 279 -8.34 7.46 14.19
CA LEU A 279 -7.56 8.59 14.70
C LEU A 279 -6.84 8.21 16.00
N LEU A 280 -7.46 7.42 16.88
CA LEU A 280 -6.79 6.92 18.06
C LEU A 280 -5.58 6.04 17.72
N TRP A 281 -5.70 5.16 16.71
CA TRP A 281 -4.60 4.28 16.28
C TRP A 281 -3.43 5.05 15.70
N VAL A 282 -3.73 6.01 14.80
CA VAL A 282 -2.74 6.89 14.19
C VAL A 282 -2.06 7.74 15.26
N ASN A 283 -2.83 8.32 16.18
CA ASN A 283 -2.29 9.24 17.17
C ASN A 283 -1.42 8.58 18.24
N ASN A 284 -1.75 7.34 18.62
CA ASN A 284 -0.95 6.56 19.56
C ASN A 284 0.15 5.73 18.87
N GLY A 285 0.21 5.75 17.54
CA GLY A 285 1.22 5.03 16.80
C GLY A 285 1.04 3.52 16.79
N TRP A 286 -0.20 3.03 16.94
CA TRP A 286 -0.54 1.60 16.84
C TRP A 286 -0.61 1.12 15.39
N VAL A 287 -0.49 2.04 14.44
CA VAL A 287 -0.22 1.76 13.03
C VAL A 287 0.94 2.63 12.59
N ASP A 288 1.73 2.12 11.64
CA ASP A 288 2.86 2.80 11.03
C ASP A 288 2.44 3.62 9.82
N TYR A 289 1.32 3.29 9.19
CA TYR A 289 0.72 4.10 8.11
C TYR A 289 -0.80 3.90 8.03
N CYS A 290 -1.48 4.87 7.42
CA CYS A 290 -2.94 4.84 7.21
C CYS A 290 -3.28 5.04 5.73
N VAL A 291 -4.27 4.28 5.23
CA VAL A 291 -4.72 4.31 3.83
C VAL A 291 -6.23 4.46 3.71
N PRO A 292 -6.83 5.62 4.01
CA PRO A 292 -8.28 5.80 3.88
C PRO A 292 -8.74 5.55 2.45
N GLN A 293 -9.82 4.78 2.31
CA GLN A 293 -10.41 4.40 1.03
C GLN A 293 -11.29 5.54 0.47
N ILE A 294 -10.67 6.51 -0.20
CA ILE A 294 -11.37 7.67 -0.80
C ILE A 294 -11.73 7.35 -2.25
N TYR A 295 -12.70 6.44 -2.41
CA TYR A 295 -13.05 5.86 -3.70
C TYR A 295 -14.08 6.65 -4.52
N TRP A 296 -14.43 7.86 -4.08
CA TRP A 296 -15.39 8.72 -4.78
C TRP A 296 -14.69 9.67 -5.77
N GLN A 297 -15.50 10.31 -6.61
CA GLN A 297 -15.07 11.41 -7.47
C GLN A 297 -15.04 12.74 -6.69
N ILE A 298 -14.22 13.68 -7.16
CA ILE A 298 -14.31 15.08 -6.78
C ILE A 298 -15.69 15.60 -7.21
N GLY A 299 -16.37 16.30 -6.32
CA GLY A 299 -17.76 16.76 -6.40
C GLY A 299 -18.81 15.74 -5.95
N HIS A 300 -18.43 14.59 -5.36
CA HIS A 300 -19.45 13.59 -4.96
C HIS A 300 -20.38 14.16 -3.86
N PRO A 301 -21.71 14.12 -4.04
CA PRO A 301 -22.65 14.91 -3.24
C PRO A 301 -22.73 14.50 -1.76
N THR A 302 -22.33 13.27 -1.41
CA THR A 302 -22.38 12.77 -0.03
C THR A 302 -21.02 12.39 0.55
N ALA A 303 -19.97 12.36 -0.27
CA ALA A 303 -18.66 11.80 0.09
C ALA A 303 -17.59 12.37 -0.84
N ASP A 304 -17.53 13.70 -0.91
CA ASP A 304 -16.63 14.41 -1.81
C ASP A 304 -15.17 14.01 -1.59
N TYR A 305 -14.47 13.69 -2.68
CA TYR A 305 -13.07 13.29 -2.64
C TYR A 305 -12.17 14.39 -2.06
N GLU A 306 -12.38 15.65 -2.45
CA GLU A 306 -11.53 16.76 -2.01
C GLU A 306 -11.70 17.03 -0.52
N GLU A 307 -12.95 17.12 -0.04
CA GLU A 307 -13.30 17.23 1.37
C GLU A 307 -12.61 16.13 2.18
N LEU A 308 -12.74 14.86 1.76
CA LEU A 308 -12.18 13.74 2.49
C LEU A 308 -10.65 13.75 2.48
N ALA A 309 -10.01 14.04 1.35
CA ALA A 309 -8.55 14.10 1.27
C ALA A 309 -7.98 15.20 2.16
N ARG A 310 -8.58 16.39 2.17
CA ARG A 310 -8.22 17.50 3.06
C ARG A 310 -8.48 17.17 4.53
N TRP A 311 -9.58 16.49 4.83
CA TRP A 311 -9.91 16.07 6.18
C TRP A 311 -8.87 15.10 6.73
N TRP A 312 -8.51 14.06 5.97
CA TRP A 312 -7.49 13.10 6.39
C TRP A 312 -6.10 13.72 6.52
N ASP A 313 -5.71 14.59 5.58
CA ASP A 313 -4.46 15.34 5.66
C ASP A 313 -4.36 16.17 6.94
N LYS A 314 -5.47 16.77 7.38
CA LYS A 314 -5.54 17.57 8.62
C LYS A 314 -5.46 16.72 9.89
N TYR A 315 -6.17 15.59 9.96
CA TYR A 315 -6.36 14.87 11.23
C TYR A 315 -5.49 13.62 11.41
N ALA A 316 -4.89 13.08 10.34
CA ALA A 316 -4.10 11.85 10.39
C ALA A 316 -2.59 12.04 10.12
N GLY A 317 -2.07 13.28 10.22
CA GLY A 317 -0.67 13.60 9.91
C GLY A 317 0.41 13.06 10.87
N LYS A 318 0.06 12.36 11.96
CA LYS A 318 1.05 11.77 12.90
C LYS A 318 1.73 10.50 12.40
N ARG A 319 1.19 9.92 11.32
CA ARG A 319 1.74 8.78 10.60
C ARG A 319 1.66 9.05 9.10
N PRO A 320 2.54 8.44 8.28
CA PRO A 320 2.41 8.46 6.84
C PRO A 320 0.97 8.16 6.37
N LEU A 321 0.41 9.08 5.59
CA LEU A 321 -0.93 8.99 5.03
C LEU A 321 -0.84 8.72 3.54
N PHE A 322 -1.49 7.66 3.06
CA PHE A 322 -1.59 7.33 1.64
C PHE A 322 -3.06 7.32 1.23
N ILE A 323 -3.41 7.86 0.07
CA ILE A 323 -4.82 7.85 -0.35
C ILE A 323 -5.14 6.54 -1.08
N GLY A 324 -6.14 5.81 -0.59
CA GLY A 324 -6.72 4.69 -1.33
C GLY A 324 -7.59 5.21 -2.46
N GLU A 325 -7.26 4.88 -3.70
CA GLU A 325 -7.95 5.38 -4.89
C GLU A 325 -8.54 4.27 -5.74
N ASP A 326 -9.81 4.39 -6.08
CA ASP A 326 -10.45 3.56 -7.09
C ASP A 326 -10.08 4.07 -8.50
N VAL A 327 -9.34 3.25 -9.24
CA VAL A 327 -8.86 3.56 -10.60
C VAL A 327 -10.02 3.73 -11.56
N GLU A 328 -11.01 2.85 -11.50
CA GLU A 328 -12.15 2.84 -12.41
C GLU A 328 -13.02 4.08 -12.22
N ARG A 329 -13.38 4.39 -10.97
CA ARG A 329 -14.16 5.59 -10.67
C ARG A 329 -13.40 6.86 -11.00
N THR A 330 -12.08 6.87 -10.86
CA THR A 330 -11.27 8.05 -11.23
C THR A 330 -11.31 8.34 -12.73
N VAL A 331 -11.36 7.30 -13.58
CA VAL A 331 -11.43 7.48 -15.04
C VAL A 331 -12.86 7.57 -15.58
N LYS A 332 -13.85 7.14 -14.81
CA LYS A 332 -15.27 7.12 -15.20
C LYS A 332 -15.91 8.50 -15.21
N TYR A 333 -15.56 9.37 -14.25
CA TYR A 333 -16.18 10.68 -14.11
C TYR A 333 -15.32 11.79 -14.71
N ALA A 334 -15.96 12.78 -15.31
CA ALA A 334 -15.29 13.95 -15.88
C ALA A 334 -14.69 14.87 -14.79
N ASP A 335 -13.60 15.56 -15.11
CA ASP A 335 -13.05 16.65 -14.32
C ASP A 335 -14.04 17.84 -14.34
N LEU A 336 -14.37 18.36 -13.16
CA LEU A 336 -15.28 19.49 -12.99
C LEU A 336 -14.78 20.76 -13.70
N GLN A 337 -13.46 20.92 -13.83
CA GLN A 337 -12.84 22.07 -14.50
C GLN A 337 -12.48 21.78 -15.96
N ASN A 338 -12.49 20.52 -16.39
CA ASN A 338 -12.22 20.12 -17.77
C ASN A 338 -13.06 18.90 -18.16
N PRO A 339 -14.31 19.11 -18.62
CA PRO A 339 -15.25 18.03 -18.93
C PRO A 339 -14.76 17.04 -20.01
N ASN A 340 -13.76 17.41 -20.81
CA ASN A 340 -13.16 16.55 -21.84
C ASN A 340 -12.09 15.59 -21.30
N SER A 341 -11.85 15.58 -19.99
CA SER A 341 -10.89 14.69 -19.34
C SER A 341 -11.50 14.07 -18.09
N HIS A 342 -10.97 12.94 -17.66
CA HIS A 342 -11.34 12.34 -16.37
C HIS A 342 -10.55 12.95 -15.20
N GLN A 343 -10.89 12.56 -13.97
CA GLN A 343 -10.43 13.24 -12.76
C GLN A 343 -8.99 12.96 -12.30
N LEU A 344 -8.23 12.06 -12.96
CA LEU A 344 -6.84 11.77 -12.56
C LEU A 344 -6.00 13.05 -12.36
N ASN A 345 -6.03 13.97 -13.31
CA ASN A 345 -5.23 15.19 -13.24
C ASN A 345 -5.67 16.10 -12.08
N ALA A 346 -6.97 16.23 -11.83
CA ALA A 346 -7.48 16.99 -10.69
C ALA A 346 -7.07 16.39 -9.35
N LYS A 347 -7.19 15.06 -9.19
CA LYS A 347 -6.77 14.36 -7.96
C LYS A 347 -5.27 14.52 -7.71
N ARG A 348 -4.44 14.42 -8.74
CA ARG A 348 -2.97 14.63 -8.62
C ARG A 348 -2.60 16.07 -8.26
N ARG A 349 -3.27 17.06 -8.86
CA ARG A 349 -3.11 18.47 -8.46
C ARG A 349 -3.47 18.66 -6.99
N LEU A 350 -4.57 18.06 -6.54
CA LEU A 350 -4.99 18.14 -5.14
C LEU A 350 -3.94 17.51 -4.20
N HIS A 351 -3.43 16.31 -4.50
CA HIS A 351 -2.38 15.65 -3.69
C HIS A 351 -1.16 16.55 -3.47
N ASN A 352 -0.73 17.28 -4.49
CA ASN A 352 0.41 18.19 -4.39
C ASN A 352 0.17 19.37 -3.43
N THR A 353 -1.08 19.61 -3.01
CA THR A 353 -1.44 20.63 -2.00
C THR A 353 -1.57 20.07 -0.58
N LEU A 354 -1.43 18.76 -0.39
CA LEU A 354 -1.67 18.06 0.88
C LEU A 354 -0.31 17.63 1.49
N PRO A 355 0.23 18.36 2.48
CA PRO A 355 1.59 18.15 2.97
C PRO A 355 1.81 16.81 3.69
N HIS A 356 0.77 16.18 4.24
CA HIS A 356 0.88 14.89 4.94
C HIS A 356 0.54 13.69 4.04
N VAL A 357 0.00 13.91 2.84
CA VAL A 357 -0.22 12.84 1.87
C VAL A 357 1.12 12.47 1.23
N ASN A 358 1.57 11.26 1.49
CA ASN A 358 2.90 10.78 1.06
C ASN A 358 2.82 9.59 0.09
N GLY A 359 1.65 9.38 -0.53
CA GLY A 359 1.47 8.29 -1.47
C GLY A 359 0.04 8.02 -1.89
N THR A 360 -0.12 7.04 -2.75
CA THR A 360 -1.40 6.55 -3.25
C THR A 360 -1.36 5.03 -3.28
N VAL A 361 -2.49 4.41 -2.98
CA VAL A 361 -2.67 2.97 -3.13
C VAL A 361 -3.84 2.71 -4.05
N LEU A 362 -3.59 1.96 -5.12
CA LEU A 362 -4.51 1.80 -6.24
C LEU A 362 -5.43 0.59 -6.05
N TRP A 363 -6.74 0.86 -5.99
CA TRP A 363 -7.82 -0.12 -6.02
C TRP A 363 -8.36 -0.27 -7.46
N TYR A 364 -8.21 -1.42 -8.09
CA TYR A 364 -7.28 -2.50 -7.72
C TYR A 364 -6.30 -2.75 -8.86
N ALA A 365 -5.23 -3.49 -8.55
CA ALA A 365 -4.06 -3.64 -9.42
C ALA A 365 -4.42 -3.99 -10.86
N LYS A 366 -5.40 -4.87 -11.09
CA LYS A 366 -5.80 -5.26 -12.45
C LYS A 366 -6.32 -4.08 -13.28
N ASN A 367 -7.18 -3.23 -12.73
CA ASN A 367 -7.71 -2.07 -13.46
C ASN A 367 -6.58 -1.11 -13.86
N PHE A 368 -5.58 -0.96 -13.00
CA PHE A 368 -4.38 -0.19 -13.32
C PHE A 368 -3.54 -0.86 -14.42
N CYS A 369 -3.27 -2.17 -14.31
CA CYS A 369 -2.52 -2.93 -15.32
C CYS A 369 -3.21 -2.96 -16.69
N ASP A 370 -4.54 -3.02 -16.71
CA ASP A 370 -5.34 -2.96 -17.93
C ASP A 370 -5.33 -1.53 -18.56
N ASN A 371 -4.67 -0.57 -17.90
CA ASN A 371 -4.52 0.83 -18.33
C ASN A 371 -5.87 1.49 -18.68
N ILE A 372 -6.92 1.19 -17.90
CA ILE A 372 -8.25 1.75 -18.15
C ILE A 372 -8.19 3.28 -18.10
N GLY A 373 -8.85 3.93 -19.06
CA GLY A 373 -8.81 5.39 -19.21
C GLY A 373 -7.41 5.97 -19.40
N ASN A 374 -6.42 5.18 -19.83
CA ASN A 374 -5.02 5.60 -19.97
C ASN A 374 -4.34 5.98 -18.63
N TYR A 375 -4.86 5.49 -17.50
CA TYR A 375 -4.37 5.84 -16.16
C TYR A 375 -2.88 5.50 -16.00
N ALA A 376 -2.49 4.24 -16.21
CA ALA A 376 -1.12 3.76 -16.03
C ALA A 376 -0.12 4.51 -16.93
N THR A 377 -0.48 4.76 -18.19
CA THR A 377 0.35 5.54 -19.12
C THR A 377 0.55 6.99 -18.65
N ALA A 378 -0.50 7.63 -18.11
CA ALA A 378 -0.38 8.97 -17.53
C ALA A 378 0.55 8.99 -16.30
N MET A 379 0.52 7.93 -15.47
CA MET A 379 1.46 7.78 -14.36
C MET A 379 2.89 7.61 -14.88
N ARG A 380 3.13 6.64 -15.77
CA ARG A 380 4.45 6.32 -16.34
C ARG A 380 5.13 7.51 -17.00
N ASN A 381 4.38 8.29 -17.78
CA ASN A 381 4.95 9.37 -18.60
C ASN A 381 4.99 10.72 -17.86
N GLY A 382 4.21 10.86 -16.80
CA GLY A 382 4.04 12.10 -16.05
C GLY A 382 4.37 11.93 -14.57
N TYR A 383 3.37 11.53 -13.78
CA TYR A 383 3.40 11.64 -12.31
C TYR A 383 4.44 10.75 -11.62
N TRP A 384 4.66 9.54 -12.14
CA TRP A 384 5.57 8.52 -11.60
C TRP A 384 6.73 8.21 -12.57
N LYS A 385 7.11 9.20 -13.40
CA LYS A 385 8.13 9.07 -14.44
C LYS A 385 9.47 8.54 -13.94
N TYR A 386 9.88 8.91 -12.74
CA TYR A 386 11.13 8.46 -12.12
C TYR A 386 10.85 7.51 -10.96
N PRO A 387 11.78 6.59 -10.64
CA PRO A 387 11.65 5.75 -9.45
C PRO A 387 11.55 6.60 -8.17
N ALA A 388 10.83 6.09 -7.16
CA ALA A 388 10.72 6.71 -5.84
C ALA A 388 11.07 5.72 -4.74
N LEU A 389 11.68 6.24 -3.68
CA LEU A 389 11.91 5.50 -2.43
C LEU A 389 10.65 5.54 -1.57
N GLN A 390 10.59 4.67 -0.56
CA GLN A 390 9.52 4.74 0.40
C GLN A 390 9.62 6.02 1.27
N PRO A 391 8.47 6.53 1.76
CA PRO A 391 8.44 7.55 2.80
C PRO A 391 9.25 7.11 4.02
N LYS A 392 9.89 8.06 4.68
CA LYS A 392 10.65 7.78 5.90
C LYS A 392 9.69 7.47 7.05
N MET A 393 10.11 6.58 7.94
CA MET A 393 9.41 6.25 9.18
C MET A 393 10.39 6.37 10.37
N PRO A 394 10.81 7.60 10.73
CA PRO A 394 11.85 7.82 11.74
C PRO A 394 11.46 7.34 13.15
N PHE A 395 10.17 7.10 13.40
CA PHE A 395 9.67 6.52 14.64
C PHE A 395 9.93 5.01 14.77
N ILE A 396 10.30 4.32 13.68
CA ILE A 396 10.77 2.93 13.69
C ILE A 396 12.30 2.91 13.69
N ASP A 397 12.91 3.65 12.75
CA ASP A 397 14.36 3.81 12.66
C ASP A 397 14.71 5.08 11.88
N ASP A 398 15.62 5.89 12.43
CA ASP A 398 16.07 7.16 11.87
C ASP A 398 17.55 7.16 11.44
N LYS A 399 18.24 6.01 11.57
CA LYS A 399 19.67 5.89 11.32
C LYS A 399 19.95 5.23 9.98
N ALA A 400 20.52 5.99 9.07
CA ALA A 400 20.96 5.43 7.79
C ALA A 400 22.11 4.42 7.95
N PRO A 401 22.16 3.38 7.09
CA PRO A 401 23.29 2.47 7.04
C PRO A 401 24.55 3.20 6.56
N LYS A 402 25.71 2.53 6.68
CA LYS A 402 26.96 3.06 6.13
C LYS A 402 26.91 3.08 4.59
N LYS A 403 27.69 3.95 3.97
CA LYS A 403 27.77 4.05 2.51
C LYS A 403 28.47 2.84 1.86
N PRO A 404 28.19 2.55 0.57
CA PRO A 404 28.91 1.54 -0.20
C PRO A 404 30.43 1.76 -0.20
N LYS A 405 31.18 0.67 -0.35
CA LYS A 405 32.65 0.69 -0.39
C LYS A 405 33.19 0.23 -1.74
N HIS A 406 34.43 0.61 -2.06
CA HIS A 406 35.16 0.13 -3.24
C HIS A 406 34.39 0.26 -4.56
N VAL A 407 33.70 1.38 -4.76
CA VAL A 407 32.97 1.66 -6.01
C VAL A 407 33.95 1.72 -7.19
N LYS A 408 33.84 0.76 -8.12
CA LYS A 408 34.73 0.66 -9.28
C LYS A 408 33.97 0.14 -10.51
N PRO A 409 34.23 0.69 -11.70
CA PRO A 409 33.77 0.07 -12.91
C PRO A 409 34.69 -1.10 -13.29
N ILE A 410 34.11 -2.18 -13.81
CA ILE A 410 34.82 -3.37 -14.31
C ILE A 410 34.19 -3.83 -15.63
N TRP A 411 34.99 -4.39 -16.52
CA TRP A 411 34.49 -5.12 -17.68
C TRP A 411 34.23 -6.57 -17.29
N THR A 412 33.10 -7.09 -17.74
CA THR A 412 32.67 -8.48 -17.57
C THR A 412 32.19 -9.00 -18.92
N ASP A 413 32.00 -10.31 -19.04
CA ASP A 413 31.43 -10.92 -20.26
C ASP A 413 30.01 -10.38 -20.56
N ASP A 414 29.29 -9.93 -19.52
CA ASP A 414 27.97 -9.30 -19.63
C ASP A 414 28.01 -7.79 -19.93
N GLY A 415 29.22 -7.21 -20.09
CA GLY A 415 29.47 -5.81 -20.42
C GLY A 415 30.11 -4.98 -19.30
N TYR A 416 30.07 -3.66 -19.46
CA TYR A 416 30.65 -2.71 -18.50
C TYR A 416 29.73 -2.53 -17.30
N VAL A 417 30.21 -2.81 -16.10
CA VAL A 417 29.41 -2.75 -14.86
C VAL A 417 30.08 -1.88 -13.80
N LEU A 418 29.27 -1.14 -13.06
CA LEU A 418 29.69 -0.44 -11.85
C LEU A 418 29.45 -1.35 -10.65
N PHE A 419 30.52 -1.77 -10.00
CA PHE A 419 30.49 -2.67 -8.84
C PHE A 419 30.83 -1.93 -7.54
N TRP A 420 30.25 -2.38 -6.43
CA TRP A 420 30.61 -1.94 -5.08
C TRP A 420 30.50 -3.08 -4.06
N ASN A 421 31.11 -2.89 -2.90
CA ASN A 421 30.95 -3.79 -1.77
C ASN A 421 29.84 -3.28 -0.85
N ALA A 422 29.02 -4.20 -0.36
CA ALA A 422 28.07 -3.92 0.70
C ALA A 422 28.80 -3.39 1.96
N PRO A 423 28.27 -2.33 2.60
CA PRO A 423 28.78 -1.91 3.90
C PRO A 423 28.53 -2.98 4.97
N ARG A 424 29.38 -3.02 6.02
CA ARG A 424 29.11 -3.84 7.21
C ARG A 424 28.03 -3.18 8.07
N GLY A 425 26.95 -3.91 8.36
CA GLY A 425 25.95 -3.60 9.40
C GLY A 425 26.03 -4.63 10.53
N LYS A 426 25.61 -4.24 11.74
CA LYS A 426 25.58 -5.16 12.91
C LYS A 426 24.16 -5.53 13.33
N LYS A 427 23.24 -4.57 13.27
CA LYS A 427 21.83 -4.72 13.60
C LYS A 427 20.99 -4.66 12.34
N TRP A 428 19.75 -5.16 12.40
CA TRP A 428 18.82 -5.13 11.28
C TRP A 428 18.66 -3.73 10.67
N ASN A 429 18.72 -2.68 11.51
CA ASN A 429 18.60 -1.28 11.11
C ASN A 429 19.92 -0.61 10.67
N ASP A 430 21.03 -1.34 10.63
CA ASP A 430 22.30 -0.87 10.08
C ASP A 430 22.68 -1.61 8.77
N ILE A 431 21.92 -2.65 8.41
CA ILE A 431 22.21 -3.52 7.26
C ILE A 431 21.62 -2.90 6.01
N ALA A 432 22.48 -2.66 5.01
CA ALA A 432 22.04 -2.27 3.69
C ALA A 432 21.38 -3.44 2.97
N VAL A 433 20.14 -3.27 2.55
CA VAL A 433 19.35 -4.26 1.80
C VAL A 433 19.09 -3.83 0.35
N LYS A 434 19.14 -2.53 0.06
CA LYS A 434 19.00 -1.96 -1.29
C LYS A 434 20.04 -0.85 -1.51
N TYR A 435 20.21 -0.45 -2.76
CA TYR A 435 21.10 0.63 -3.18
C TYR A 435 20.39 1.53 -4.19
N VAL A 436 20.64 2.83 -4.11
CA VAL A 436 20.19 3.79 -5.12
C VAL A 436 21.38 4.20 -5.96
N VAL A 437 21.24 4.12 -7.27
CA VAL A 437 22.24 4.55 -8.23
C VAL A 437 21.75 5.81 -8.91
N TYR A 438 22.54 6.86 -8.78
CA TYR A 438 22.31 8.16 -9.38
C TYR A 438 23.31 8.44 -10.50
N ARG A 439 22.90 9.18 -11.53
CA ARG A 439 23.77 9.64 -12.62
C ARG A 439 23.65 11.15 -12.80
N PHE A 440 24.80 11.81 -12.84
CA PHE A 440 24.94 13.26 -13.07
C PHE A 440 25.90 13.51 -14.23
N ASP A 441 25.67 14.59 -14.98
CA ASP A 441 26.59 15.03 -16.03
C ASP A 441 27.91 15.57 -15.42
N LYS A 442 28.97 15.63 -16.24
CA LYS A 442 30.26 16.17 -15.79
C LYS A 442 30.11 17.63 -15.34
N GLY A 443 30.39 17.87 -14.05
CA GLY A 443 30.37 19.21 -13.45
C GLY A 443 29.01 19.60 -12.86
N GLU A 444 27.99 18.77 -13.04
CA GLU A 444 26.70 18.94 -12.39
C GLU A 444 26.81 18.78 -10.86
N HIS A 445 26.06 19.59 -10.11
CA HIS A 445 25.95 19.46 -8.66
C HIS A 445 25.24 18.15 -8.29
N ILE A 446 25.84 17.36 -7.40
CA ILE A 446 25.25 16.11 -6.93
C ILE A 446 24.11 16.43 -5.96
N ASN A 447 22.88 16.43 -6.46
CA ASN A 447 21.67 16.51 -5.67
C ASN A 447 20.96 15.15 -5.64
N THR A 448 21.09 14.41 -4.54
CA THR A 448 20.41 13.11 -4.39
C THR A 448 18.92 13.22 -4.13
N GLU A 449 18.38 14.43 -3.86
CA GLU A 449 16.94 14.65 -3.69
C GLU A 449 16.20 14.82 -5.03
N ASP A 450 16.92 14.97 -6.13
CA ASP A 450 16.35 15.01 -7.48
C ASP A 450 16.06 13.58 -7.98
N ALA A 451 14.78 13.22 -8.03
CA ALA A 451 14.33 11.91 -8.50
C ALA A 451 14.74 11.63 -9.96
N SER A 452 14.89 12.66 -10.80
CA SER A 452 15.30 12.50 -12.20
C SER A 452 16.71 11.94 -12.38
N LYS A 453 17.50 11.99 -11.31
CA LYS A 453 18.88 11.47 -11.30
C LYS A 453 18.95 10.01 -10.91
N ILE A 454 17.86 9.40 -10.42
CA ILE A 454 17.81 7.98 -10.09
C ILE A 454 17.74 7.16 -11.38
N VAL A 455 18.77 6.34 -11.62
CA VAL A 455 18.83 5.42 -12.78
C VAL A 455 18.55 3.98 -12.39
N ALA A 456 18.65 3.64 -11.10
CA ALA A 456 18.25 2.33 -10.57
C ALA A 456 18.05 2.37 -9.05
N ILE A 457 17.12 1.55 -8.57
CA ILE A 457 17.04 1.09 -7.18
C ILE A 457 17.19 -0.44 -7.24
N THR A 458 18.17 -1.02 -6.55
CA THR A 458 18.47 -2.44 -6.71
C THR A 458 18.97 -3.09 -5.41
N PRO A 459 18.62 -4.36 -5.15
CA PRO A 459 19.23 -5.13 -4.05
C PRO A 459 20.65 -5.62 -4.40
N ARG A 460 21.04 -5.56 -5.68
CA ARG A 460 22.35 -6.05 -6.15
C ARG A 460 23.44 -5.05 -5.83
N THR A 461 24.67 -5.53 -5.69
CA THR A 461 25.85 -4.69 -5.45
C THR A 461 26.56 -4.26 -6.74
N PHE A 462 25.81 -4.21 -7.84
CA PHE A 462 26.30 -3.75 -9.13
C PHE A 462 25.18 -3.13 -9.98
N TYR A 463 25.58 -2.35 -10.98
CA TYR A 463 24.70 -1.75 -11.98
C TYR A 463 25.36 -1.86 -13.36
N LYS A 464 24.62 -2.37 -14.36
CA LYS A 464 25.10 -2.42 -15.74
C LYS A 464 25.10 -1.01 -16.32
N LEU A 465 26.28 -0.55 -16.71
CA LEU A 465 26.46 0.79 -17.28
C LEU A 465 26.05 0.78 -18.75
N PRO A 466 25.31 1.79 -19.22
CA PRO A 466 25.00 1.95 -20.64
C PRO A 466 26.23 2.53 -21.35
N TYR A 467 27.27 1.71 -21.51
CA TYR A 467 28.48 2.09 -22.26
C TYR A 467 28.16 2.23 -23.75
N GLU A 468 28.68 3.28 -24.38
CA GLU A 468 28.53 3.59 -25.79
C GLU A 468 29.92 3.63 -26.45
N ASP A 469 30.67 4.72 -26.27
CA ASP A 469 31.96 4.96 -26.94
C ASP A 469 33.09 5.45 -26.03
N GLY A 470 32.83 5.60 -24.73
CA GLY A 470 33.79 6.04 -23.73
C GLY A 470 34.15 7.53 -23.81
N LYS A 471 33.42 8.36 -24.58
CA LYS A 471 33.74 9.79 -24.72
C LYS A 471 33.02 10.64 -23.68
N LYS A 472 31.81 10.28 -23.28
CA LYS A 472 31.00 11.13 -22.38
C LYS A 472 31.32 10.82 -20.92
N LYS A 473 31.63 11.87 -20.16
CA LYS A 473 31.97 11.77 -18.74
C LYS A 473 30.72 11.96 -17.88
N TYR A 474 30.49 11.05 -16.95
CA TYR A 474 29.44 11.10 -15.96
C TYR A 474 30.01 10.98 -14.54
N VAL A 475 29.23 11.42 -13.56
CA VAL A 475 29.45 11.11 -12.15
C VAL A 475 28.32 10.19 -11.69
N TYR A 476 28.68 8.97 -11.29
CA TYR A 476 27.76 8.07 -10.62
C TYR A 476 27.89 8.24 -9.11
N ALA A 477 26.75 8.33 -8.42
CA ALA A 477 26.66 8.34 -6.98
C ALA A 477 25.83 7.14 -6.52
N ILE A 478 26.28 6.44 -5.50
CA ILE A 478 25.62 5.27 -4.95
C ILE A 478 25.40 5.49 -3.45
N THR A 479 24.18 5.23 -3.00
CA THR A 479 23.80 5.22 -1.59
C THR A 479 23.27 3.84 -1.20
N SER A 480 23.35 3.51 0.09
CA SER A 480 22.78 2.31 0.68
C SER A 480 21.45 2.65 1.36
N LEU A 481 20.51 1.72 1.30
CA LEU A 481 19.22 1.75 1.98
C LEU A 481 19.09 0.56 2.93
N ASP A 482 18.63 0.81 4.14
CA ASP A 482 18.18 -0.25 5.06
C ASP A 482 16.71 -0.63 4.79
N ARG A 483 16.14 -1.49 5.65
CA ARG A 483 14.75 -1.93 5.52
C ARG A 483 13.72 -0.80 5.71
N MET A 484 14.08 0.28 6.40
CA MET A 484 13.21 1.46 6.55
C MET A 484 13.46 2.53 5.48
N SER A 485 14.25 2.21 4.46
CA SER A 485 14.64 3.12 3.39
C SER A 485 15.38 4.37 3.87
N ASN A 486 16.06 4.31 5.03
CA ASN A 486 17.00 5.36 5.43
C ASN A 486 18.23 5.28 4.53
N GLU A 487 18.70 6.44 4.09
CA GLU A 487 19.66 6.52 3.00
C GLU A 487 21.02 7.02 3.48
N SER A 488 22.06 6.26 3.15
CA SER A 488 23.42 6.58 3.53
C SER A 488 23.96 7.82 2.83
N ARG A 489 25.11 8.31 3.31
CA ARG A 489 25.95 9.24 2.53
C ARG A 489 26.34 8.64 1.17
N VAL A 490 26.72 9.49 0.23
CA VAL A 490 27.12 9.10 -1.13
C VAL A 490 28.52 8.49 -1.18
N ALA A 491 28.65 7.40 -1.96
CA ALA A 491 29.91 6.97 -2.57
C ALA A 491 29.87 7.30 -4.07
N LYS A 492 30.85 8.04 -4.58
CA LYS A 492 30.84 8.53 -5.97
C LYS A 492 32.00 8.02 -6.82
N LYS A 493 31.77 7.88 -8.12
CA LYS A 493 32.78 7.49 -9.11
C LYS A 493 32.56 8.24 -10.42
N LYS A 494 33.64 8.81 -10.97
CA LYS A 494 33.64 9.37 -12.33
C LYS A 494 33.79 8.22 -13.33
N ILE A 495 32.94 8.19 -14.34
CA ILE A 495 32.88 7.12 -15.34
C ILE A 495 32.84 7.76 -16.73
N LYS A 496 33.50 7.12 -17.69
CA LYS A 496 33.34 7.42 -19.11
C LYS A 496 32.45 6.33 -19.71
N LEU A 497 31.37 6.73 -20.36
CA LEU A 497 30.47 5.85 -21.10
C LEU A 497 30.61 6.12 -22.58
#